data_AF-B4RKW7-F1
#
_entry.id   AF-B4RKW7-F1
#
_cell.length_a   1.000
_cell.length_b   1.000
_cell.length_c   1.000
_cell.angle_alpha   90.00
_cell.angle_beta   90.00
_cell.angle_gamma   90.00
#
_symmetry.space_group_name_H-M   'P 1'
#
loop_
_entity.id
_entity.type
_entity.pdbx_description
1 polymer ?
#
loop_
_entity_poly.entity_id
_entity_poly.type
_entity_poly.pdbx_seq_one_letter_code
_entity_poly.pdbx_strand_id
1 'polypeptide(L)'
;MRTRNFIDNSDLSDDAKLDAHEALRVTLKSAEATISVNNFAQNHLPQEKRTTYTEFMVEKDFPQNAVSKDIEYIKTRLRKRRSYGFSNGVVILTPPEHTQDYMEIAPTEDGEYTVVLIKGQLQQQK
;
A
#
# COMPACT_ATOMS: atom_id res chain seq x y z
N MET A 1 4.54 8.12 7.27
CA MET A 1 3.81 7.37 8.31
C MET A 1 4.71 6.24 8.79
N ARG A 2 4.90 6.07 10.10
CA ARG A 2 5.95 5.21 10.68
C ARG A 2 5.76 3.72 10.34
N THR A 3 4.53 3.20 10.36
CA THR A 3 4.23 1.81 9.96
C THR A 3 4.61 1.50 8.52
N ARG A 4 4.33 2.41 7.59
CA ARG A 4 4.71 2.23 6.17
C ARG A 4 6.23 2.13 6.02
N ASN A 5 6.97 3.00 6.72
CA ASN A 5 8.43 3.01 6.70
C ASN A 5 9.02 1.72 7.30
N PHE A 6 8.41 1.15 8.35
CA PHE A 6 8.81 -0.14 8.88
C PHE A 6 8.62 -1.27 7.86
N ILE A 7 7.45 -1.34 7.20
CA ILE A 7 7.17 -2.37 6.19
C ILE A 7 8.19 -2.28 5.05
N ASP A 8 8.45 -1.07 4.54
CA ASP A 8 9.37 -0.82 3.43
C ASP A 8 10.81 -1.29 3.75
N ASN A 9 11.28 -1.09 4.99
CA ASN A 9 12.64 -1.40 5.42
C ASN A 9 12.80 -2.75 6.14
N SER A 10 11.74 -3.55 6.21
CA SER A 10 11.80 -4.88 6.84
C SER A 10 12.35 -5.95 5.88
N ASP A 11 12.84 -7.06 6.44
CA ASP A 11 13.30 -8.24 5.70
C ASP A 11 12.15 -9.16 5.26
N LEU A 12 10.90 -8.67 5.29
CA LEU A 12 9.74 -9.40 4.80
C LEU A 12 9.89 -9.71 3.31
N SER A 13 9.34 -10.85 2.88
CA SER A 13 9.19 -11.15 1.46
C SER A 13 8.30 -10.09 0.79
N ASP A 14 8.45 -9.92 -0.52
CA ASP A 14 7.67 -8.93 -1.28
C ASP A 14 6.16 -9.15 -1.14
N ASP A 15 5.72 -10.41 -1.10
CA ASP A 15 4.31 -10.76 -0.84
C ASP A 15 3.85 -10.35 0.55
N ALA A 16 4.65 -10.63 1.58
CA ALA A 16 4.32 -10.24 2.95
C ALA A 16 4.33 -8.71 3.13
N LYS A 17 5.17 -7.98 2.38
CA LYS A 17 5.14 -6.52 2.35
C LYS A 17 3.86 -6.02 1.68
N LEU A 18 3.46 -6.62 0.57
CA LEU A 18 2.24 -6.24 -0.16
C LEU A 18 0.99 -6.47 0.70
N ASP A 19 0.90 -7.61 1.37
CA ASP A 19 -0.17 -7.94 2.32
C ASP A 19 -0.19 -6.97 3.50
N ALA A 20 0.97 -6.65 4.10
CA ALA A 20 1.07 -5.70 5.20
C ALA A 20 0.68 -4.27 4.78
N HIS A 21 1.00 -3.86 3.55
CA HIS A 21 0.59 -2.57 3.00
C HIS A 21 -0.92 -2.50 2.74
N GLU A 22 -1.52 -3.58 2.23
CA GLU A 22 -2.97 -3.64 2.04
C GLU A 22 -3.69 -3.68 3.39
N ALA A 23 -3.20 -4.44 4.37
CA ALA A 23 -3.71 -4.44 5.72
C ALA A 23 -3.65 -3.04 6.36
N LEU A 24 -2.50 -2.36 6.28
CA LEU A 24 -2.35 -0.98 6.76
C LEU A 24 -3.36 -0.03 6.11
N ARG A 25 -3.59 -0.18 4.80
CA ARG A 25 -4.56 0.61 4.05
C ARG A 25 -6.00 0.32 4.51
N VAL A 26 -6.37 -0.94 4.73
CA VAL A 26 -7.70 -1.32 5.25
C VAL A 26 -7.89 -0.77 6.67
N THR A 27 -6.90 -0.95 7.55
CA THR A 27 -6.93 -0.42 8.92
C THR A 27 -7.08 1.10 8.92
N LEU A 28 -6.36 1.82 8.06
CA LEU A 28 -6.47 3.27 7.94
C LEU A 28 -7.84 3.72 7.40
N LYS A 29 -8.45 2.94 6.53
CA LYS A 29 -9.78 3.22 5.96
C LYS A 29 -10.94 2.78 6.84
N SER A 30 -10.69 1.91 7.84
CA SER A 30 -11.75 1.41 8.70
C SER A 30 -12.38 2.56 9.49
N ALA A 31 -13.68 2.44 9.76
CA ALA A 31 -14.45 3.44 10.52
C ALA A 31 -14.03 3.54 12.00
N GLU A 32 -13.14 2.66 12.46
CA GLU A 32 -12.60 2.71 13.81
C GLU A 32 -11.82 4.00 14.00
N ALA A 33 -12.19 4.76 15.03
CA ALA A 33 -11.58 6.05 15.32
C ALA A 33 -10.15 5.93 15.86
N THR A 34 -9.64 4.73 16.14
CA THR A 34 -8.31 4.55 16.75
C THR A 34 -7.47 3.45 16.07
N ILE A 35 -6.14 3.57 16.13
CA ILE A 35 -5.18 2.54 15.70
C ILE A 35 -4.35 2.14 16.91
N SER A 36 -4.36 0.85 17.25
CA SER A 36 -3.44 0.26 18.23
C SER A 36 -2.27 -0.40 17.51
N VAL A 37 -1.05 -0.01 17.90
CA VAL A 37 0.20 -0.61 17.38
C VAL A 37 0.21 -2.12 17.64
N ASN A 38 -0.21 -2.52 18.85
CA ASN A 38 -0.24 -3.93 19.25
C ASN A 38 -1.28 -4.71 18.43
N ASN A 39 -2.49 -4.17 18.25
CA ASN A 39 -3.52 -4.84 17.45
C ASN A 39 -3.08 -5.01 16.00
N PHE A 40 -2.43 -3.99 15.43
CA PHE A 40 -1.89 -4.08 14.07
C PHE A 40 -0.82 -5.17 13.96
N ALA A 41 0.10 -5.24 14.93
CA ALA A 41 1.15 -6.25 14.96
C ALA A 41 0.57 -7.68 15.03
N GLN A 42 -0.37 -7.91 15.95
CA GLN A 42 -0.97 -9.22 16.17
C GLN A 42 -1.76 -9.72 14.96
N ASN A 43 -2.51 -8.82 14.31
CA ASN A 43 -3.44 -9.20 13.25
C ASN A 43 -2.79 -9.28 11.87
N HIS A 44 -1.70 -8.55 11.64
CA HIS A 44 -1.18 -8.33 10.28
C HIS A 44 0.32 -8.57 10.13
N LEU A 45 1.07 -8.82 11.21
CA LEU A 45 2.49 -9.15 11.11
C LEU A 45 2.76 -10.61 11.56
N PRO A 46 3.74 -11.29 10.91
CA PRO A 46 4.27 -12.56 11.40
C PRO A 46 4.76 -12.44 12.84
N GLN A 47 4.58 -13.50 13.63
CA GLN A 47 4.90 -13.50 15.07
C GLN A 47 6.33 -13.00 15.37
N GLU A 48 7.29 -13.42 14.57
CA GLU A 48 8.70 -13.04 14.65
C GLU A 48 8.99 -11.55 14.44
N LYS A 49 8.12 -10.81 13.75
CA LYS A 49 8.29 -9.36 13.49
C LYS A 49 7.46 -8.47 14.43
N ARG A 50 6.58 -9.05 15.27
CA ARG A 50 5.68 -8.29 16.15
C ARG A 50 6.44 -7.48 17.19
N THR A 51 7.38 -8.11 17.89
CA THR A 51 8.19 -7.46 18.94
C THR A 51 9.04 -6.34 18.35
N THR A 52 9.77 -6.64 17.27
CA THR A 52 10.60 -5.65 16.57
C THR A 52 9.78 -4.46 16.06
N TYR A 53 8.56 -4.69 15.57
CA TYR A 53 7.66 -3.62 15.16
C TYR A 53 7.21 -2.75 16.34
N THR A 54 6.83 -3.36 17.47
CA THR A 54 6.46 -2.60 18.67
C THR A 54 7.63 -1.77 19.20
N GLU A 55 8.84 -2.33 19.23
CA GLU A 55 10.06 -1.63 19.66
C GLU A 55 10.41 -0.46 18.73
N PHE A 56 10.34 -0.67 17.41
CA PHE A 56 10.55 0.40 16.43
C PHE A 56 9.56 1.56 16.62
N MET A 57 8.31 1.26 16.93
CA MET A 57 7.29 2.29 17.15
C MET A 57 7.54 3.08 18.44
N VAL A 58 8.08 2.44 19.48
CA VAL A 58 8.55 3.12 20.70
C VAL A 58 9.74 4.03 20.41
N GLU A 59 10.75 3.51 19.71
CA GLU A 59 11.96 4.27 19.35
C GLU A 59 11.63 5.52 18.53
N LYS A 60 10.54 5.49 17.75
CA LYS A 60 10.06 6.63 16.98
C LYS A 60 9.08 7.52 17.74
N ASP A 61 8.95 7.41 19.06
CA ASP A 61 8.01 8.19 19.88
C ASP A 61 6.56 8.08 19.35
N PHE A 62 6.14 6.90 18.90
CA PHE A 62 4.74 6.65 18.57
C PHE A 62 4.00 6.15 19.82
N PRO A 63 2.80 6.69 20.13
CA PRO A 63 2.07 6.25 21.30
C PRO A 63 1.72 4.76 21.20
N GLN A 64 2.00 4.01 22.27
CA GLN A 64 1.68 2.58 22.35
C GLN A 64 0.19 2.31 22.54
N ASN A 65 -0.55 3.29 23.08
CA ASN A 65 -2.00 3.22 23.25
C ASN A 65 -2.72 3.45 21.91
N ALA A 66 -4.01 3.12 21.87
CA ALA A 66 -4.82 3.35 20.68
C ALA A 66 -4.83 4.85 20.30
N VAL A 67 -4.24 5.21 19.17
CA VAL A 67 -4.12 6.60 18.69
C VAL A 67 -5.34 6.97 17.87
N SER A 68 -5.98 8.11 18.16
CA SER A 68 -7.08 8.61 17.34
C SER A 68 -6.63 8.85 15.89
N LYS A 69 -7.34 8.22 14.96
CA LYS A 69 -7.24 8.48 13.53
C LYS A 69 -7.82 9.85 13.26
N ASP A 70 -7.01 10.77 12.75
CA ASP A 70 -7.54 11.89 12.00
C ASP A 70 -8.01 11.35 10.64
N ILE A 71 -9.28 10.94 10.60
CA ILE A 71 -9.92 10.29 9.44
C ILE A 71 -9.88 11.22 8.22
N GLU A 72 -9.89 12.54 8.42
CA GLU A 72 -9.86 13.53 7.35
C GLU A 72 -8.44 13.69 6.78
N TYR A 73 -7.42 13.71 7.64
CA TYR A 73 -6.01 13.66 7.24
C TYR A 73 -5.63 12.34 6.53
N ILE A 74 -6.17 11.21 6.98
CA ILE A 74 -5.91 9.90 6.38
C ILE A 74 -6.59 9.78 5.01
N LYS A 75 -7.82 10.28 4.85
CA LYS A 75 -8.52 10.31 3.55
C LYS A 75 -7.82 11.18 2.51
N THR A 76 -7.26 12.32 2.93
CA THR A 76 -6.52 13.23 2.03
C THR A 76 -5.15 12.67 1.64
N ARG A 77 -4.51 11.88 2.51
CA ARG A 77 -3.17 11.30 2.27
C ARG A 77 -3.18 9.91 1.64
N LEU A 78 -4.25 9.14 1.77
CA LEU A 78 -4.55 7.95 0.96
C LEU A 78 -5.00 8.37 -0.44
N ARG A 79 -4.12 9.06 -1.19
CA ARG A 79 -4.40 9.45 -2.58
C ARG A 79 -4.85 8.21 -3.35
N LYS A 80 -6.03 8.31 -3.98
CA LYS A 80 -6.68 7.19 -4.70
C LYS A 80 -5.70 6.63 -5.74
N ARG A 81 -5.60 5.29 -5.84
CA ARG A 81 -4.88 4.64 -6.95
C ARG A 81 -5.44 5.21 -8.26
N ARG A 82 -4.57 5.53 -9.22
CA ARG A 82 -5.03 5.91 -10.55
C ARG A 82 -5.52 4.65 -11.25
N SER A 83 -6.66 4.75 -11.92
CA SER A 83 -7.30 3.67 -12.65
C SER A 83 -7.30 4.01 -14.13
N TYR A 84 -6.77 3.12 -14.94
CA TYR A 84 -6.80 3.18 -16.40
C TYR A 84 -7.76 2.11 -16.90
N GLY A 85 -8.94 2.52 -17.37
CA GLY A 85 -9.95 1.62 -17.91
C GLY A 85 -9.84 1.52 -19.43
N PHE A 86 -9.87 0.30 -19.95
CA PHE A 86 -9.85 -0.01 -21.37
C PHE A 86 -11.25 -0.38 -21.86
N SER A 87 -11.50 -0.24 -23.16
CA SER A 87 -12.81 -0.45 -23.80
C SER A 87 -13.38 -1.85 -23.61
N ASN A 88 -12.51 -2.85 -23.43
CA ASN A 88 -12.87 -4.25 -23.22
C ASN A 88 -13.06 -4.63 -21.74
N GLY A 89 -13.05 -3.65 -20.82
CA GLY A 89 -13.23 -3.88 -19.39
C GLY A 89 -11.95 -4.26 -18.64
N VAL A 90 -10.78 -4.33 -19.30
CA VAL A 90 -9.49 -4.42 -18.61
C VAL A 90 -9.25 -3.14 -17.81
N VAL A 91 -8.68 -3.27 -16.60
CA VAL A 91 -8.35 -2.14 -15.73
C VAL A 91 -6.93 -2.28 -15.19
N ILE A 92 -6.13 -1.22 -15.32
CA ILE A 92 -4.81 -1.13 -14.70
C ILE A 92 -4.87 -0.13 -13.53
N LEU A 93 -4.44 -0.58 -12.35
CA LEU A 93 -4.37 0.24 -11.14
C LEU A 93 -2.91 0.58 -10.84
N THR A 94 -2.60 1.87 -10.65
CA THR A 94 -1.24 2.35 -10.34
C THR A 94 -1.20 3.20 -9.07
N PRO A 95 -0.02 3.39 -8.47
CA PRO A 95 0.17 4.41 -7.44
C PRO A 95 -0.29 5.81 -7.92
N PRO A 96 -0.67 6.70 -7.00
CA PRO A 96 -1.30 7.98 -7.34
C PRO A 96 -0.39 8.97 -8.10
N GLU A 97 0.93 8.76 -8.09
CA GLU A 97 1.92 9.74 -8.54
C GLU A 97 2.82 9.16 -9.63
N HIS A 98 3.35 10.03 -10.50
CA HIS A 98 4.34 9.72 -11.53
C HIS A 98 4.09 8.45 -12.36
N THR A 99 2.96 8.37 -13.07
CA THR A 99 2.68 7.23 -13.96
C THR A 99 3.80 6.97 -14.98
N GLN A 100 4.46 8.03 -15.48
CA GLN A 100 5.61 7.91 -16.40
C GLN A 100 6.80 7.14 -15.81
N ASP A 101 6.92 7.07 -14.49
CA ASP A 101 7.98 6.33 -13.81
C ASP A 101 7.71 4.82 -13.83
N TYR A 102 6.43 4.42 -13.99
CA TYR A 102 6.00 3.03 -13.92
C TYR A 102 5.53 2.47 -15.26
N MET A 103 5.02 3.32 -16.15
CA MET A 103 4.31 2.86 -17.34
C MET A 103 4.20 3.91 -18.43
N GLU A 104 4.24 3.46 -19.68
CA GLU A 104 3.91 4.25 -20.87
C GLU A 104 2.71 3.62 -21.58
N ILE A 105 1.78 4.47 -22.03
CA ILE A 105 0.58 4.06 -22.75
C ILE A 105 0.63 4.70 -24.13
N ALA A 106 0.56 3.89 -25.18
CA ALA A 106 0.53 4.34 -26.56
C ALA A 106 -0.63 3.67 -27.33
N PRO A 107 -1.43 4.43 -28.09
CA PRO A 107 -2.38 3.85 -29.04
C PRO A 107 -1.62 3.24 -30.22
N THR A 108 -2.18 2.21 -30.82
CA THR A 108 -1.72 1.68 -32.12
C THR A 108 -2.38 2.45 -33.27
N GLU A 109 -1.76 2.44 -34.45
CA GLU A 109 -2.26 3.15 -35.65
C GLU A 109 -3.63 2.66 -36.11
N ASP A 110 -3.95 1.38 -35.87
CA ASP A 110 -5.23 0.74 -36.20
C ASP A 110 -6.34 1.03 -35.18
N GLY A 111 -6.00 1.57 -33.99
CA GLY A 111 -6.96 1.89 -32.92
C GLY A 111 -7.62 0.66 -32.27
N GLU A 112 -7.27 -0.55 -32.68
CA GLU A 112 -7.82 -1.80 -32.15
C GLU A 112 -7.15 -2.18 -30.83
N TYR A 113 -5.87 -1.83 -30.68
CA TYR A 113 -5.07 -2.16 -29.52
C TYR A 113 -4.57 -0.91 -28.79
N THR A 114 -4.21 -1.11 -27.53
CA THR A 114 -3.44 -0.13 -26.76
C THR A 114 -2.21 -0.84 -26.22
N VAL A 115 -1.03 -0.32 -26.54
CA VAL A 115 0.23 -0.87 -26.05
C VAL A 115 0.56 -0.20 -24.73
N VAL A 116 0.80 -1.03 -23.72
CA VAL A 116 1.15 -0.60 -22.38
C VAL A 116 2.53 -1.16 -22.02
N LEU A 117 3.53 -0.29 -21.90
CA LEU A 117 4.88 -0.67 -21.50
C LEU A 117 5.02 -0.46 -19.99
N ILE A 118 5.18 -1.55 -19.23
CA ILE A 118 5.38 -1.50 -17.77
C ILE A 118 6.88 -1.50 -17.47
N LYS A 119 7.36 -0.51 -16.72
CA LYS A 119 8.74 -0.39 -16.24
C LYS A 119 8.94 -1.28 -15.01
N GLY A 120 8.90 -2.59 -15.21
CA GLY A 120 9.05 -3.59 -14.14
C GLY A 120 8.96 -5.01 -14.67
N GLN A 121 9.30 -5.99 -13.82
CA GLN A 121 9.19 -7.40 -14.15
C GLN A 121 7.93 -8.01 -13.51
N LEU A 122 7.28 -8.92 -14.22
CA LEU A 122 6.13 -9.66 -13.72
C LEU A 122 6.58 -10.58 -12.56
N GLN A 123 6.08 -10.32 -11.35
CA GLN A 123 6.43 -11.11 -10.16
C GLN A 123 5.48 -12.30 -9.94
N GLN A 124 4.20 -12.14 -10.31
CA GLN A 124 3.19 -13.18 -10.15
C GLN A 124 2.17 -13.13 -11.29
N GLN A 125 1.75 -14.31 -11.72
CA GLN A 125 0.60 -14.54 -12.60
C GLN A 125 -0.17 -15.71 -12.01
N LYS A 126 -1.43 -15.49 -11.62
CA LYS A 126 -2.34 -16.54 -11.13
C LYS A 126 -3.19 -17.08 -12.27
#